data_AF-A0A946NRB9-F1
#
_entry.id   AF-A0A946NRB9-F1
#
_cell.length_a   1.000
_cell.length_b   1.000
_cell.length_c   1.000
_cell.angle_alpha   90.00
_cell.angle_beta   90.00
_cell.angle_gamma   90.00
#
_symmetry.space_group_name_H-M   'P 1'
#
loop_
_entity.id
_entity.type
_entity.pdbx_description
1 polymer ?
#
loop_
_entity_poly.entity_id
_entity_poly.type
_entity_poly.pdbx_seq_one_letter_code
_entity_poly.pdbx_strand_id
1 'polypeptide(L)'
;MLVNKMLNSTLKSIKNSIPSLSALSEEEIEAYIKTFEANILDNKKDVASLTDASQLIEEQLTNLNTKTATQNNTVASLTSKLELAVKQLDQAKINYNNALQKADNNVVLAEKQIAISEASLSTKTDDVSYSELAPYYTSIDTAKKALEESQIRLDDAVLRSPID
;
A
#
# COMPACT_ATOMS: atom_id res chain seq x y z
N MET A 1 -53.74 27.81 -68.62
CA MET A 1 -54.97 27.14 -68.13
C MET A 1 -54.84 25.61 -67.97
N LEU A 2 -54.08 24.90 -68.82
CA LEU A 2 -53.95 23.43 -68.77
C LEU A 2 -53.22 22.92 -67.51
N VAL A 3 -52.15 23.61 -67.10
CA VAL A 3 -51.32 23.25 -65.93
C VAL A 3 -52.12 23.29 -64.62
N ASN A 4 -52.96 24.31 -64.40
CA ASN A 4 -53.82 24.40 -63.22
C ASN A 4 -54.90 23.30 -63.18
N LYS A 5 -55.40 22.85 -64.33
CA LYS A 5 -56.34 21.72 -64.40
C LYS A 5 -55.66 20.39 -64.08
N MET A 6 -54.43 20.19 -64.58
CA MET A 6 -53.67 18.98 -64.27
C MET A 6 -53.26 18.94 -62.80
N LEU A 7 -52.82 20.06 -62.21
CA LEU A 7 -52.48 20.13 -60.79
C LEU A 7 -53.68 19.77 -59.89
N ASN A 8 -54.85 20.34 -60.19
CA ASN A 8 -56.09 20.03 -59.47
C ASN A 8 -56.55 18.58 -59.65
N SER A 9 -56.31 18.00 -60.83
CA SER A 9 -56.59 16.58 -61.09
C SER A 9 -55.69 15.66 -60.27
N THR A 10 -54.39 15.97 -60.21
CA THR A 10 -53.41 15.20 -59.45
C THR A 10 -53.68 15.29 -57.94
N LEU A 11 -53.96 16.49 -57.42
CA LEU A 11 -54.37 16.71 -56.02
C LEU A 11 -55.64 15.91 -55.66
N LYS A 12 -56.64 15.91 -56.54
CA LYS A 12 -57.89 15.16 -56.34
C LYS A 12 -57.67 13.65 -56.38
N SER A 13 -56.78 13.18 -57.27
CA SER A 13 -56.43 11.76 -57.36
C SER A 13 -55.69 11.31 -56.11
N ILE A 14 -54.73 12.10 -55.62
CA ILE A 14 -53.98 11.80 -54.38
C ILE A 14 -54.91 11.77 -53.17
N LYS A 15 -55.83 12.74 -53.02
CA LYS A 15 -56.85 12.75 -51.96
C LYS A 15 -57.72 11.50 -51.97
N ASN A 16 -58.08 11.00 -53.14
CA ASN A 16 -58.96 9.83 -53.28
C ASN A 16 -58.24 8.48 -53.17
N SER A 17 -56.93 8.43 -53.43
CA SER A 17 -56.14 7.21 -53.41
C SER A 17 -55.71 6.77 -52.00
N ILE A 18 -55.86 7.64 -51.00
CA ILE A 18 -55.57 7.31 -49.61
C ILE A 18 -56.81 7.65 -48.76
N PRO A 19 -57.70 6.67 -48.47
CA PRO A 19 -58.98 6.90 -47.79
C PRO A 19 -58.89 7.52 -46.39
N SER A 20 -57.72 7.45 -45.74
CA SER A 20 -57.43 8.11 -44.46
C SER A 20 -56.98 9.57 -44.59
N LEU A 21 -56.60 10.03 -45.79
CA LEU A 21 -56.19 11.41 -46.08
C LEU A 21 -57.33 12.25 -46.69
N SER A 22 -58.37 11.62 -47.24
CA SER A 22 -59.59 12.32 -47.68
C SER A 22 -60.43 12.86 -46.51
N ALA A 23 -60.22 12.35 -45.31
CA ALA A 23 -60.90 12.76 -44.07
C ALA A 23 -60.14 13.84 -43.28
N LEU A 24 -58.86 14.05 -43.58
CA LEU A 24 -58.03 15.05 -42.92
C LEU A 24 -58.02 16.35 -43.74
N SER A 25 -58.35 17.45 -43.08
CA SER A 25 -58.13 18.80 -43.57
C SER A 25 -56.63 19.05 -43.78
N GLU A 26 -56.33 20.02 -44.64
CA GLU A 26 -54.95 20.46 -44.91
C GLU A 26 -54.29 20.99 -43.62
N GLU A 27 -55.08 21.61 -42.74
CA GLU A 27 -54.68 22.06 -41.41
C GLU A 27 -54.27 20.90 -40.48
N GLU A 28 -54.97 19.77 -40.52
CA GLU A 28 -54.59 18.58 -39.73
C GLU A 28 -53.27 17.98 -40.22
N ILE A 29 -53.06 17.90 -41.54
CA ILE A 29 -51.79 17.43 -42.12
C ILE A 29 -50.64 18.34 -41.68
N GLU A 30 -50.83 19.65 -41.75
CA GLU A 30 -49.80 20.62 -41.36
C GLU A 30 -49.50 20.58 -39.85
N ALA A 31 -50.52 20.34 -39.01
CA ALA A 31 -50.34 20.13 -37.58
C ALA A 31 -49.54 18.84 -37.26
N TYR A 32 -49.79 17.75 -37.99
CA TYR A 32 -49.01 16.51 -37.86
C TYR A 32 -47.54 16.70 -38.26
N ILE A 33 -47.28 17.42 -39.36
CA ILE A 33 -45.91 17.72 -39.80
C ILE A 33 -45.18 18.54 -38.73
N LYS A 34 -45.79 19.61 -38.22
CA LYS A 34 -45.20 20.44 -37.14
C LYS A 34 -44.89 19.62 -35.89
N THR A 35 -45.79 18.72 -35.51
CA THR A 35 -45.58 17.82 -34.35
C THR A 35 -44.42 16.86 -34.61
N PHE A 36 -44.33 16.28 -35.80
CA PHE A 36 -43.25 15.37 -36.17
C PHE A 36 -41.89 16.09 -36.22
N GLU A 37 -41.83 17.30 -36.76
CA GLU A 37 -40.64 18.14 -36.77
C GLU A 37 -40.17 18.51 -35.36
N ALA A 38 -41.10 18.85 -34.47
CA ALA A 38 -40.80 19.11 -33.06
C ALA A 38 -40.20 17.86 -32.39
N ASN A 39 -40.79 16.69 -32.59
CA ASN A 39 -40.27 15.43 -32.04
C ASN A 39 -38.87 15.08 -32.58
N ILE A 40 -38.60 15.32 -33.88
CA ILE A 40 -37.25 15.15 -34.45
C ILE A 40 -36.26 16.10 -33.79
N LEU A 41 -36.65 17.36 -33.57
CA LEU A 41 -35.79 18.35 -32.96
C LEU A 41 -35.44 17.96 -31.52
N ASP A 42 -36.41 17.47 -30.75
CA ASP A 42 -36.18 17.03 -29.38
C ASP A 42 -35.32 15.77 -29.32
N ASN A 43 -35.58 14.77 -30.17
CA ASN A 43 -34.71 13.59 -30.30
C ASN A 43 -33.26 13.97 -30.66
N LYS A 44 -33.06 15.00 -31.49
CA LYS A 44 -31.70 15.50 -31.80
C LYS A 44 -31.00 16.08 -30.57
N LYS A 45 -31.72 16.79 -29.71
CA LYS A 45 -31.18 17.33 -28.45
C LYS A 45 -30.81 16.20 -27.48
N ASP A 46 -31.65 15.17 -27.40
CA ASP A 46 -31.39 14.00 -26.56
C ASP A 46 -30.14 13.24 -27.04
N VAL A 47 -30.00 13.04 -28.35
CA VAL A 47 -28.80 12.40 -28.94
C VAL A 47 -27.53 13.22 -28.66
N ALA A 48 -27.59 14.55 -28.78
CA ALA A 48 -26.46 15.41 -28.44
C ALA A 48 -26.07 15.26 -26.95
N SER A 49 -27.06 15.31 -26.06
CA SER A 49 -26.85 15.15 -24.62
C SER A 49 -26.26 13.79 -24.24
N LEU A 50 -26.71 12.71 -24.91
CA LEU A 50 -26.15 11.37 -24.72
C LEU A 50 -24.71 11.25 -25.25
N THR A 51 -24.40 11.97 -26.33
CA THR A 51 -23.04 12.02 -26.88
C THR A 51 -22.08 12.70 -25.91
N ASP A 52 -22.47 13.85 -25.36
CA ASP A 52 -21.68 14.58 -24.36
C ASP A 52 -21.49 13.75 -23.08
N ALA A 53 -22.55 13.07 -22.61
CA ALA A 53 -22.47 12.17 -21.47
C ALA A 53 -21.51 11.00 -21.72
N SER A 54 -21.50 10.45 -22.94
CA SER A 54 -20.61 9.34 -23.30
C SER A 54 -19.14 9.77 -23.30
N GLN A 55 -18.83 10.96 -23.83
CA GLN A 55 -17.48 11.54 -23.79
C GLN A 55 -17.01 11.76 -22.35
N LEU A 56 -17.87 12.31 -21.49
CA LEU A 56 -17.55 12.51 -20.07
C LEU A 56 -17.24 11.17 -19.38
N ILE A 57 -18.02 10.12 -19.66
CA ILE A 57 -17.80 8.79 -19.09
C ILE A 57 -16.43 8.22 -19.52
N GLU A 58 -16.06 8.37 -20.79
CA GLU A 58 -14.75 7.91 -21.30
C GLU A 58 -13.57 8.64 -20.65
N GLU A 59 -13.68 9.95 -20.45
CA GLU A 59 -12.68 10.75 -19.73
C GLU A 59 -12.55 10.30 -18.27
N GLN A 60 -13.67 10.09 -17.58
CA GLN A 60 -13.68 9.59 -16.20
C GLN A 60 -13.06 8.19 -16.10
N LEU A 61 -13.37 7.31 -17.05
CA LEU A 61 -12.78 5.96 -17.10
C LEU A 61 -11.27 6.02 -17.28
N THR A 62 -10.78 6.90 -18.16
CA THR A 62 -9.35 7.12 -18.40
C THR A 62 -8.64 7.63 -17.15
N ASN A 63 -9.25 8.58 -16.45
CA ASN A 63 -8.74 9.13 -15.18
C ASN A 63 -8.68 8.06 -14.08
N LEU A 64 -9.73 7.25 -13.95
CA LEU A 64 -9.80 6.15 -12.96
C LEU A 64 -8.74 5.07 -13.23
N ASN A 65 -8.53 4.71 -14.50
CA ASN A 65 -7.50 3.74 -14.88
C ASN A 65 -6.10 4.24 -14.53
N THR A 66 -5.81 5.52 -14.81
CA THR A 66 -4.53 6.15 -14.47
C THR A 66 -4.30 6.20 -12.95
N LYS A 67 -5.35 6.54 -12.18
CA LYS A 67 -5.29 6.57 -10.72
C LYS A 67 -5.04 5.18 -10.13
N THR A 68 -5.75 4.17 -10.65
CA THR A 68 -5.58 2.76 -10.24
C THR A 68 -4.16 2.27 -10.50
N ALA A 69 -3.60 2.55 -11.69
CA ALA A 69 -2.22 2.19 -12.01
C ALA A 69 -1.20 2.84 -11.04
N THR A 70 -1.41 4.11 -10.70
CA THR A 70 -0.56 4.83 -9.74
C THR A 70 -0.64 4.23 -8.34
N GLN A 71 -1.84 3.87 -7.90
CA GLN A 71 -2.05 3.22 -6.60
C GLN A 71 -1.39 1.84 -6.56
N ASN A 72 -1.49 1.04 -7.62
CA ASN A 72 -0.81 -0.26 -7.70
C ASN A 72 0.71 -0.14 -7.60
N ASN A 73 1.31 0.85 -8.28
CA ASN A 73 2.74 1.12 -8.16
C ASN A 73 3.14 1.53 -6.74
N THR A 74 2.29 2.32 -6.06
CA THR A 74 2.51 2.72 -4.67
C THR A 74 2.46 1.53 -3.72
N VAL A 75 1.45 0.66 -3.88
CA VAL A 75 1.33 -0.58 -3.09
C VAL A 75 2.54 -1.47 -3.30
N ALA A 76 2.95 -1.72 -4.55
CA ALA A 76 4.13 -2.52 -4.85
C ALA A 76 5.39 -1.97 -4.18
N SER A 77 5.61 -0.65 -4.24
CA SER A 77 6.75 0.00 -3.59
C SER A 77 6.73 -0.17 -2.06
N LEU A 78 5.56 0.01 -1.43
CA LEU A 78 5.40 -0.16 0.01
C LEU A 78 5.62 -1.61 0.44
N THR A 79 5.13 -2.58 -0.33
CA THR A 79 5.37 -4.00 -0.07
C THR A 79 6.86 -4.33 -0.10
N SER A 80 7.60 -3.88 -1.12
CA SER A 80 9.05 -4.11 -1.17
C SER A 80 9.81 -3.45 -0.01
N LYS A 81 9.39 -2.25 0.41
CA LYS A 81 9.98 -1.59 1.59
C LYS A 81 9.70 -2.36 2.88
N LEU A 82 8.49 -2.90 3.03
CA LEU A 82 8.13 -3.73 4.18
C LEU A 82 8.96 -5.01 4.24
N GLU A 83 9.11 -5.72 3.11
CA GLU A 83 9.94 -6.93 3.03
C GLU A 83 11.41 -6.65 3.41
N LEU A 84 11.94 -5.51 2.97
CA LEU A 84 13.30 -5.10 3.34
C LEU A 84 13.41 -4.80 4.84
N ALA A 85 12.43 -4.06 5.40
CA ALA A 85 12.41 -3.73 6.82
C ALA A 85 12.31 -4.98 7.70
N VAL A 86 11.49 -5.97 7.30
CA VAL A 86 11.40 -7.26 8.00
C VAL A 86 12.74 -7.99 7.99
N LYS A 87 13.42 -8.08 6.84
CA LYS A 87 14.75 -8.71 6.76
C LYS A 87 15.79 -7.99 7.62
N GLN A 88 15.75 -6.66 7.66
CA GLN A 88 16.62 -5.86 8.52
C GLN A 88 16.34 -6.11 10.00
N LEU A 89 15.07 -6.20 10.40
CA LEU A 89 14.67 -6.53 11.76
C LEU A 89 15.12 -7.94 12.16
N ASP A 90 14.96 -8.93 11.29
CA ASP A 90 15.40 -10.30 11.55
C ASP A 90 16.93 -10.37 11.73
N GLN A 91 17.68 -9.65 10.89
CA GLN A 91 19.14 -9.55 11.05
C GLN A 91 19.52 -8.85 12.36
N ALA A 92 18.81 -7.79 12.74
CA ALA A 92 19.03 -7.10 14.01
C ALA A 92 18.77 -8.02 15.21
N LYS A 93 17.71 -8.84 15.17
CA LYS A 93 17.41 -9.86 16.19
C LYS A 93 18.50 -10.92 16.29
N ILE A 94 19.02 -11.41 15.16
CA ILE A 94 20.14 -12.38 15.16
C ILE A 94 21.38 -11.77 15.80
N ASN A 95 21.74 -10.54 15.39
CA ASN A 95 22.90 -9.84 15.93
C ASN A 95 22.75 -9.59 17.44
N TYR A 96 21.55 -9.21 17.87
CA TYR A 96 21.20 -9.02 19.27
C TYR A 96 21.38 -10.31 20.07
N ASN A 97 20.77 -11.42 19.65
CA ASN A 97 20.89 -12.71 20.34
C ASN A 97 22.35 -13.19 20.44
N ASN A 98 23.14 -12.99 19.38
CA ASN A 98 24.56 -13.33 19.38
C ASN A 98 25.36 -12.45 20.36
N ALA A 99 25.03 -11.16 20.48
CA ALA A 99 25.67 -10.26 21.43
C ALA A 99 25.32 -10.65 22.87
N LEU A 100 24.04 -10.94 23.14
CA LEU A 100 23.54 -11.40 24.43
C LEU A 100 24.25 -12.68 24.87
N GLN A 101 24.29 -13.69 24.01
CA GLN A 101 24.98 -14.95 24.30
C GLN A 101 26.47 -14.76 24.59
N LYS A 102 27.15 -13.85 23.88
CA LYS A 102 28.56 -13.53 24.15
C LYS A 102 28.75 -12.87 25.51
N ALA A 103 27.86 -11.95 25.88
CA ALA A 103 27.89 -11.31 27.18
C ALA A 103 27.68 -12.34 28.31
N ASP A 104 26.66 -13.20 28.18
CA ASP A 104 26.41 -14.30 29.13
C ASP A 104 27.61 -15.23 29.29
N ASN A 105 28.23 -15.65 28.18
CA ASN A 105 29.42 -16.50 28.22
C ASN A 105 30.61 -15.82 28.94
N ASN A 106 30.79 -14.51 28.74
CA ASN A 106 31.86 -13.76 29.41
C ASN A 106 31.63 -13.65 30.91
N VAL A 107 30.39 -13.44 31.35
CA VAL A 107 30.00 -13.47 32.77
C VAL A 107 30.38 -14.82 33.39
N VAL A 108 29.93 -15.93 32.79
CA VAL A 108 30.22 -17.29 33.28
C VAL A 108 31.73 -17.58 33.32
N LEU A 109 32.49 -17.13 32.32
CA LEU A 109 33.94 -17.30 32.30
C LEU A 109 34.63 -16.51 33.42
N ALA A 110 34.23 -15.25 33.64
CA ALA A 110 34.77 -14.42 34.70
C ALA A 110 34.46 -15.01 36.09
N GLU A 111 33.23 -15.47 36.32
CA GLU A 111 32.83 -16.16 37.56
C GLU A 111 33.66 -17.42 37.82
N LYS A 112 33.87 -18.25 36.80
CA LYS A 112 34.73 -19.45 36.92
C LYS A 112 36.18 -19.08 37.23
N GLN A 113 36.72 -18.04 36.62
CA GLN A 113 38.09 -17.59 36.87
C GLN A 113 38.27 -17.09 38.31
N ILE A 114 37.27 -16.38 38.84
CA ILE A 114 37.22 -15.97 40.25
C ILE A 114 37.23 -17.21 41.14
N ALA A 115 36.31 -18.15 40.92
CA ALA A 115 36.18 -19.36 41.73
C ALA A 115 37.46 -20.22 41.74
N ILE A 116 38.11 -20.40 40.58
CA ILE A 116 39.39 -21.12 40.47
C ILE A 116 40.50 -20.41 41.24
N SER A 117 40.57 -19.07 41.11
CA SER A 117 41.60 -18.28 41.79
C SER A 117 41.39 -18.28 43.31
N GLU A 118 40.15 -18.17 43.78
CA GLU A 118 39.78 -18.25 45.21
C GLU A 118 40.06 -19.63 45.80
N ALA A 119 39.72 -20.71 45.08
CA ALA A 119 40.04 -22.08 45.50
C ALA A 119 41.56 -22.36 45.51
N SER A 120 42.29 -21.79 44.56
CA SER A 120 43.76 -21.88 44.53
C SER A 120 44.39 -21.12 45.70
N LEU A 121 43.78 -20.01 46.11
CA LEU A 121 44.24 -19.24 47.27
C LEU A 121 43.94 -19.96 48.59
N SER A 122 42.76 -20.58 48.72
CA SER A 122 42.37 -21.30 49.94
C SER A 122 43.17 -22.59 50.18
N THR A 123 43.78 -23.15 49.13
CA THR A 123 44.66 -24.33 49.23
C THR A 123 46.12 -23.98 49.56
N LYS A 124 46.49 -22.69 49.56
CA LYS A 124 47.80 -22.21 50.02
C LYS A 124 47.77 -22.08 51.55
N THR A 125 48.60 -22.84 52.25
CA THR A 125 48.69 -22.87 53.72
C THR A 125 49.36 -21.61 54.29
N ASP A 126 49.22 -21.38 55.60
CA ASP A 126 49.61 -20.16 56.33
C ASP A 126 51.10 -19.73 56.24
N ASP A 127 51.98 -20.53 55.63
CA ASP A 127 53.42 -20.27 55.49
C ASP A 127 53.85 -19.72 54.12
N VAL A 128 52.88 -19.35 53.27
CA VAL A 128 53.16 -18.80 51.93
C VAL A 128 53.31 -17.28 52.00
N SER A 129 54.40 -16.76 51.43
CA SER A 129 54.69 -15.33 51.44
C SER A 129 53.66 -14.53 50.63
N TYR A 130 53.39 -13.28 51.04
CA TYR A 130 52.47 -12.40 50.30
C TYR A 130 52.86 -12.26 48.82
N SER A 131 54.16 -12.23 48.50
CA SER A 131 54.66 -12.19 47.11
C SER A 131 54.24 -13.40 46.28
N GLU A 132 54.05 -14.57 46.89
CA GLU A 132 53.60 -15.79 46.21
C GLU A 132 52.08 -15.85 46.07
N LEU A 133 51.33 -15.10 46.90
CA LEU A 133 49.87 -14.96 46.82
C LEU A 133 49.44 -13.79 45.92
N ALA A 134 50.28 -12.76 45.74
CA ALA A 134 50.00 -11.57 44.94
C ALA A 134 49.48 -11.84 43.51
N PRO A 135 49.97 -12.86 42.76
CA PRO A 135 49.41 -13.19 41.45
C PRO A 135 47.95 -13.64 41.50
N TYR A 136 47.54 -14.36 42.54
CA TYR A 136 46.16 -14.83 42.71
C TYR A 136 45.22 -13.68 43.07
N TYR A 137 45.65 -12.79 43.98
CA TYR A 137 44.89 -11.57 44.29
C TYR A 137 44.70 -10.67 43.05
N THR A 138 45.78 -10.49 42.26
CA THR A 138 45.70 -9.73 41.00
C THR A 138 44.77 -10.39 39.97
N SER A 139 44.78 -11.72 39.89
CA SER A 139 43.87 -12.50 39.03
C SER A 139 42.42 -12.34 39.46
N ILE A 140 42.13 -12.38 40.77
CA ILE A 140 40.78 -12.17 41.33
C ILE A 140 40.28 -10.76 41.02
N ASP A 141 41.09 -9.72 41.26
CA ASP A 141 40.69 -8.33 41.00
C ASP A 141 40.46 -8.07 39.51
N THR A 142 41.31 -8.62 38.65
CA THR A 142 41.15 -8.52 37.20
C THR A 142 39.88 -9.23 36.74
N ALA A 143 39.59 -10.42 37.26
CA ALA A 143 38.40 -11.18 36.90
C ALA A 143 37.11 -10.53 37.44
N LYS A 144 37.12 -9.93 38.63
CA LYS A 144 35.99 -9.15 39.18
C LYS A 144 35.68 -7.94 38.33
N LYS A 145 36.71 -7.21 37.89
CA LYS A 145 36.51 -6.07 36.97
C LYS A 145 35.95 -6.53 35.62
N ALA A 146 36.44 -7.64 35.08
CA ALA A 146 35.91 -8.21 33.83
C ALA A 146 34.46 -8.68 33.97
N LEU A 147 34.07 -9.19 35.15
CA LEU A 147 32.69 -9.56 35.48
C LEU A 147 31.78 -8.33 35.49
N GLU A 148 32.19 -7.26 36.19
CA GLU A 148 31.44 -6.00 36.24
C GLU A 148 31.24 -5.41 34.84
N GLU A 149 32.30 -5.31 34.03
CA GLU A 149 32.21 -4.84 32.65
C GLU A 149 31.33 -5.72 31.75
N SER A 150 31.32 -7.04 31.98
CA SER A 150 30.48 -7.98 31.23
C SER A 150 29.01 -7.89 31.64
N GLN A 151 28.73 -7.67 32.92
CA GLN A 151 27.38 -7.47 33.44
C GLN A 151 26.76 -6.17 32.90
N ILE A 152 27.54 -5.07 32.88
CA ILE A 152 27.08 -3.81 32.27
C ILE A 152 26.71 -4.01 30.79
N ARG A 153 27.53 -4.74 30.03
CA ARG A 153 27.24 -5.04 28.62
C ARG A 153 26.02 -5.93 28.43
N LEU A 154 25.78 -6.85 29.36
CA LEU A 154 24.59 -7.70 29.37
C LEU A 154 23.33 -6.85 29.62
N ASP A 155 23.36 -6.01 30.64
CA ASP A 155 22.26 -5.12 30.99
C ASP A 155 21.94 -4.13 29.84
N ASP A 156 22.97 -3.54 29.23
CA ASP A 156 22.84 -2.65 28.06
C ASP A 156 22.26 -3.36 26.84
N ALA A 157 22.62 -4.64 26.64
CA ALA A 157 22.02 -5.44 25.58
C ALA A 157 20.52 -5.61 25.84
N VAL A 158 20.15 -6.11 27.03
CA VAL A 158 18.75 -6.37 27.40
C VAL A 158 17.86 -5.13 27.25
N LEU A 159 18.34 -3.95 27.64
CA LEU A 159 17.59 -2.68 27.55
C LEU A 159 17.41 -2.14 26.11
N ARG A 160 18.20 -2.61 25.14
CA ARG A 160 18.16 -2.14 23.74
C ARG A 160 17.60 -3.20 22.80
N SER A 161 16.68 -4.02 23.30
CA SER A 161 15.93 -4.97 22.50
C SER A 161 15.34 -4.28 21.26
N PRO A 162 15.55 -4.80 20.04
CA PRO A 162 14.93 -4.25 18.84
C PRO A 162 13.41 -4.52 18.76
N ILE A 163 12.79 -4.97 19.86
CA ILE A 163 11.40 -5.40 19.96
C ILE A 163 10.57 -4.50 20.90
N ASP A 164 11.22 -3.61 21.69
CA ASP A 164 10.54 -2.68 22.60
C ASP A 164 10.29 -1.28 21.98
#